data_AF-A0A925FN57-F1
#
_entry.id   AF-A0A925FN57-F1
#
_cell.length_a   1.000
_cell.length_b   1.000
_cell.length_c   1.000
_cell.angle_alpha   90.00
_cell.angle_beta   90.00
_cell.angle_gamma   90.00
#
_symmetry.space_group_name_H-M   'P 1'
#
loop_
_entity.id
_entity.type
_entity.pdbx_description
1 polymer ?
#
loop_
_entity_poly.entity_id
_entity_poly.type
_entity_poly.pdbx_seq_one_letter_code
_entity_poly.pdbx_strand_id
1 'polypeptide(L)' 'MDEINSAGISLRGIDLGYFDDWCNSIASGEPYLPMNDYFLPMWRLERMVRDEGTSDAPSMTRQFEQRTGRKLGEF' A
#
# COMPACT_ATOMS: atom_id res chain seq x y z
N MET A 1 5.35 -11.13 -6.02
CA MET A 1 5.28 -11.90 -4.76
C MET A 1 3.82 -12.30 -4.69
N ASP A 2 3.44 -13.42 -5.29
CA ASP A 2 2.04 -13.66 -5.69
C ASP A 2 1.59 -15.06 -5.30
N GLU A 3 1.67 -15.38 -4.01
CA GLU A 3 1.04 -16.61 -3.53
C GLU A 3 0.43 -16.39 -2.16
N ILE A 4 -0.91 -16.24 -2.16
CA ILE A 4 -1.71 -16.58 -1.00
C ILE A 4 -1.63 -18.11 -0.88
N ASN A 5 -0.98 -18.61 0.16
CA ASN A 5 -0.90 -20.04 0.42
C ASN A 5 -1.43 -20.36 1.82
N SER A 6 -1.51 -21.65 2.16
CA SER A 6 -2.06 -22.09 3.44
C SER A 6 -1.25 -21.61 4.66
N ALA A 7 0.02 -21.22 4.49
CA ALA A 7 0.82 -20.65 5.57
C ALA A 7 0.47 -19.17 5.84
N GLY A 8 0.10 -18.42 4.81
CA GLY A 8 -0.23 -17.00 4.93
C GLY A 8 0.02 -16.22 3.66
N ILE A 9 0.24 -14.92 3.84
CA ILE A 9 0.51 -13.97 2.76
C ILE A 9 1.76 -13.17 3.09
N SER A 10 2.69 -13.12 2.15
CA SER A 10 3.79 -12.16 2.17
C SER A 10 3.43 -10.99 1.26
N LEU A 11 3.51 -9.77 1.79
CA LEU A 11 3.25 -8.54 1.02
C LEU A 11 4.22 -7.44 1.40
N ARG A 12 4.48 -6.55 0.45
CA ARG A 12 5.11 -5.27 0.71
C ARG A 12 4.02 -4.21 0.84
N GLY A 13 4.08 -3.39 1.87
CA GLY A 13 3.08 -2.35 2.06
C GLY A 13 3.47 -1.30 3.09
N ILE A 14 2.52 -0.43 3.39
CA ILE A 14 2.65 0.62 4.41
C ILE A 14 1.44 0.59 5.33
N ASP A 15 1.61 1.20 6.50
CA ASP A 15 0.51 1.47 7.41
C ASP A 15 -0.43 2.55 6.81
N LEU A 16 -1.73 2.28 6.81
CA LEU A 16 -2.72 3.22 6.28
C LEU A 16 -2.80 4.52 7.09
N GLY A 17 -2.52 4.48 8.40
CA GLY A 17 -2.41 5.66 9.25
C GLY A 17 -1.20 6.54 8.92
N TYR A 18 -0.21 6.03 8.19
CA TYR A 18 0.94 6.79 7.69
C TYR A 18 0.81 7.16 6.20
N PHE A 19 -0.20 6.66 5.48
CA PHE A 19 -0.32 6.82 4.03
C PHE A 19 -0.31 8.29 3.58
N ASP A 20 -1.02 9.16 4.30
CA ASP A 20 -1.12 10.57 3.94
C ASP A 20 0.20 11.32 4.11
N ASP A 21 0.88 11.11 5.24
CA ASP A 21 2.18 11.71 5.50
C ASP A 21 3.24 11.19 4.53
N TRP A 22 3.20 9.88 4.23
CA TRP A 22 4.08 9.26 3.25
C TRP A 22 3.95 9.89 1.86
N CYS A 23 2.72 10.06 1.37
CA CYS A 23 2.45 10.75 0.10
C CYS A 23 2.98 12.20 0.12
N ASN A 24 2.77 12.93 1.23
CA ASN A 24 3.19 14.32 1.35
C ASN A 24 4.71 14.46 1.34
N SER A 25 5.44 13.59 2.07
CA SER A 25 6.90 13.56 2.07
C SER A 25 7.46 13.24 0.68
N ILE A 26 6.87 12.26 -0.03
CA ILE A 26 7.29 11.93 -1.41
C ILE A 26 7.05 13.10 -2.36
N ALA A 27 5.87 13.72 -2.32
CA ALA A 27 5.54 14.87 -3.16
C ALA A 27 6.45 16.08 -2.90
N SER A 28 6.91 16.25 -1.65
CA SER A 28 7.79 17.34 -1.23
C SER A 28 9.28 17.04 -1.40
N GLY A 29 9.64 15.81 -1.77
CA GLY A 29 11.03 15.36 -1.86
C GLY A 29 11.73 15.23 -0.48
N GLU A 30 10.95 15.12 0.59
CA GLU A 30 11.46 14.94 1.94
C GLU A 30 11.76 13.46 2.23
N PRO A 31 12.64 13.15 3.21
CA PRO A 31 12.85 11.78 3.66
C PRO A 31 11.55 11.14 4.17
N TYR A 32 11.33 9.87 3.83
CA TYR A 32 10.18 9.10 4.26
C TYR A 32 10.60 7.68 4.66
N LEU A 33 9.73 6.98 5.41
CA LEU A 33 9.95 5.57 5.72
C LEU A 33 9.62 4.70 4.49
N PRO A 34 10.50 3.76 4.09
CA PRO A 34 10.22 2.86 2.97
C PRO A 34 9.08 1.89 3.33
N MET A 35 8.52 1.24 2.29
CA MET A 35 7.60 0.14 2.52
C MET A 35 8.27 -1.01 3.26
N ASN A 36 7.50 -1.70 4.08
CA ASN A 36 7.98 -2.86 4.82
C ASN A 36 7.45 -4.15 4.19
N ASP A 37 8.25 -5.20 4.27
CA ASP A 37 7.83 -6.56 3.94
C ASP A 37 7.15 -7.18 5.17
N TYR A 38 5.91 -7.61 5.01
CA TYR A 38 5.08 -8.24 6.03
C TYR A 38 4.82 -9.69 5.67
N PHE A 39 4.84 -10.54 6.69
CA PHE A 39 4.24 -11.88 6.62
C PHE A 39 3.05 -11.94 7.56
N LEU A 40 1.87 -12.22 7.01
CA LEU A 40 0.63 -12.38 7.76
C LEU A 40 0.23 -13.85 7.72
N PRO A 41 0.33 -14.59 8.84
CA PRO A 41 -0.04 -15.99 8.85
C PRO A 41 -1.56 -16.15 8.64
N MET A 42 -1.98 -17.22 7.98
CA MET A 42 -3.37 -17.39 7.53
C MET A 42 -4.39 -17.30 8.69
N TRP A 43 -4.06 -17.86 9.87
CA TRP A 43 -4.94 -17.85 11.05
C TRP A 43 -5.10 -16.47 11.71
N ARG A 44 -4.29 -15.47 11.33
CA ARG A 44 -4.39 -14.09 11.79
C ARG A 44 -5.03 -13.16 10.76
N LEU A 45 -5.24 -13.64 9.54
CA LEU A 45 -5.83 -12.85 8.46
C LEU A 45 -7.35 -12.82 8.59
N GLU A 46 -7.89 -11.65 8.92
CA GLU A 46 -9.35 -11.47 9.01
C GLU A 46 -9.97 -11.15 7.65
N ARG A 47 -9.35 -10.24 6.89
CA ARG A 47 -9.86 -9.78 5.59
C ARG A 47 -8.74 -9.25 4.71
N MET A 48 -8.80 -9.58 3.43
CA MET A 48 -8.03 -8.93 2.36
C MET A 48 -9.00 -8.39 1.32
N VAL A 49 -8.87 -7.12 0.98
CA VAL A 49 -9.70 -6.45 -0.02
C VAL A 49 -8.78 -5.97 -1.14
N ARG A 50 -9.18 -6.21 -2.38
CA ARG A 50 -8.45 -5.69 -3.55
C ARG A 50 -8.58 -4.17 -3.61
N ASP A 51 -7.48 -3.47 -3.87
CA ASP A 51 -7.52 -2.03 -4.13
C ASP A 51 -8.28 -1.78 -5.44
N GLU A 52 -9.52 -1.31 -5.33
CA GLU A 52 -10.39 -0.96 -6.44
C GLU A 52 -11.06 0.38 -6.16
N GLY A 53 -11.03 1.28 -7.14
CA GLY A 53 -11.76 2.54 -7.08
C GLY A 53 -13.22 2.36 -7.51
N THR A 54 -14.09 3.22 -7.01
CA THR A 54 -15.47 3.34 -7.46
C THR A 54 -15.62 4.54 -8.41
N SER A 55 -16.84 4.81 -8.88
CA SER A 55 -17.12 6.05 -9.62
C SER A 55 -16.83 7.30 -8.80
N ASP A 56 -17.01 7.21 -7.48
CA ASP A 56 -17.03 8.37 -6.58
C ASP A 56 -15.73 8.50 -5.77
N ALA A 57 -14.94 7.42 -5.68
CA ALA A 57 -13.69 7.41 -4.92
C ALA A 57 -12.57 6.67 -5.69
N PRO A 58 -11.42 7.30 -5.94
CA PRO A 58 -10.27 6.62 -6.55
C PRO A 58 -9.67 5.55 -5.61
N SER A 59 -9.08 4.51 -6.20
CA SER A 59 -8.31 3.50 -5.46
C SER A 59 -7.13 4.17 -4.74
N MET A 60 -6.59 3.53 -3.71
CA MET A 60 -5.44 4.06 -2.98
C MET A 60 -4.21 4.22 -3.87
N THR A 61 -4.00 3.29 -4.80
CA THR A 61 -2.94 3.40 -5.82
C THR A 61 -3.11 4.67 -6.66
N ARG A 62 -4.33 4.96 -7.14
CA ARG A 62 -4.59 6.18 -7.91
C ARG A 62 -4.42 7.44 -7.07
N GLN A 63 -4.85 7.43 -5.82
CA GLN A 63 -4.64 8.58 -4.92
C GLN A 63 -3.16 8.89 -4.73
N PHE A 64 -2.34 7.86 -4.54
CA PHE A 64 -0.88 7.99 -4.46
C PHE A 64 -0.31 8.63 -5.73
N GLU A 65 -0.66 8.10 -6.90
CA GLU A 65 -0.16 8.59 -8.19
C GLU A 65 -0.57 10.05 -8.45
N GLN A 66 -1.82 10.41 -8.11
CA GLN A 66 -2.32 11.78 -8.27
C GLN A 66 -1.62 12.78 -7.35
N ARG A 67 -1.31 12.38 -6.11
CA ARG A 67 -0.69 13.27 -5.11
C ARG A 67 0.81 13.44 -5.31
N THR A 68 1.48 12.38 -5.74
CA THR A 68 2.96 12.36 -5.83
C THR A 68 3.48 12.54 -7.24
N GLY A 69 2.67 12.27 -8.27
CA GLY A 69 3.11 12.17 -9.66
C GLY A 69 4.03 10.96 -9.93
N ARG A 70 4.16 10.02 -8.99
CA ARG A 70 5.02 8.84 -9.07
C ARG A 70 4.18 7.57 -9.14
N LYS A 71 4.70 6.51 -9.77
CA LYS A 71 4.02 5.21 -9.78
C LYS A 71 4.30 4.46 -8.50
N LEU A 72 3.26 3.88 -7.90
CA LEU A 72 3.40 3.16 -6.61
C LEU A 72 4.39 1.99 -6.71
N GLY A 73 4.45 1.31 -7.86
CA GLY A 73 5.39 0.19 -8.09
C GLY A 73 6.87 0.57 -8.21
N GLU A 74 7.23 1.86 -8.10
CA GLU A 74 8.63 2.30 -7.98
C GLU A 74 9.19 2.14 -6.55
N PHE A 75 8.34 1.79 -5.57
CA PHE A 75 8.64 1.69 -4.15
C PHE A 75 8.44 0.24 -3.67
#